data_AF-A0A1L7NPP4-F1
#
_entry.id   AF-A0A1L7NPP4-F1
#
_cell.length_a   1.000
_cell.length_b   1.000
_cell.length_c   1.000
_cell.angle_alpha   90.00
_cell.angle_beta   90.00
_cell.angle_gamma   90.00
#
_symmetry.space_group_name_H-M   'P 1'
#
loop_
_entity.id
_entity.type
_entity.pdbx_description
1 polymer ?
#
loop_
_entity_poly.entity_id
_entity_poly.type
_entity_poly.pdbx_seq_one_letter_code
_entity_poly.pdbx_strand_id
1 'polypeptide(L)'
;MSDPERTPQANNLPAADEPKKTAEVVKPFANLGKFKAKAEGEQGAVAGLPQDAIDQLAEANGFHSREARPAAPAEAKPVKKRRRFGAAKPRIQLNIKATEEEAERFYKMAEDRGIRMLSDLLSIALDALEERDSKKK
;
A
#
# COMPACT_ATOMS: atom_id res chain seq x y z
N MET A 1 64.86 5.89 -24.10
CA MET A 1 65.68 6.68 -23.16
C MET A 1 64.80 7.84 -22.71
N SER A 2 64.27 7.93 -21.49
CA SER A 2 64.53 7.17 -20.28
C SER A 2 63.36 7.43 -19.33
N ASP A 3 62.71 6.36 -18.86
CA ASP A 3 61.74 6.42 -17.76
C ASP A 3 62.47 6.84 -16.46
N PRO A 4 62.04 7.89 -15.75
CA PRO A 4 62.56 8.18 -14.43
C PRO A 4 61.73 7.44 -13.36
N GLU A 5 62.34 6.35 -12.88
CA GLU A 5 62.46 5.99 -11.46
C GLU A 5 61.18 5.93 -10.61
N ARG A 6 60.61 4.73 -10.58
CA ARG A 6 59.72 4.25 -9.52
C ARG A 6 60.55 4.01 -8.24
N THR A 7 60.59 4.97 -7.34
CA THR A 7 61.17 4.80 -6.00
C THR A 7 60.19 4.01 -5.11
N PRO A 8 60.60 2.93 -4.45
CA PRO A 8 59.77 2.26 -3.45
C PRO A 8 59.93 2.98 -2.10
N GLN A 9 58.96 3.83 -1.72
CA GLN A 9 58.92 4.33 -0.35
C GLN A 9 58.45 3.23 0.60
N ALA A 10 59.27 3.04 1.62
CA ALA A 10 59.21 1.99 2.61
C ALA A 10 57.93 2.06 3.45
N ASN A 11 57.48 0.86 3.82
CA ASN A 11 56.53 0.61 4.91
C ASN A 11 56.85 1.48 6.12
N ASN A 12 55.89 2.32 6.50
CA ASN A 12 55.90 2.99 7.79
C ASN A 12 54.52 2.88 8.42
N LEU A 13 54.35 1.82 9.22
CA LEU A 13 53.44 1.72 10.36
C LEU A 13 54.21 0.83 11.37
N PRO A 14 54.16 1.06 12.70
CA PRO A 14 53.02 1.62 13.43
C PRO A 14 53.39 2.59 14.57
N ALA A 15 52.59 3.63 14.75
CA ALA A 15 52.51 4.34 16.04
C ALA A 15 51.06 4.35 16.50
N ALA A 16 50.89 3.99 17.76
CA ALA A 16 49.64 3.66 18.41
C ALA A 16 48.75 4.87 18.68
N ASP A 17 47.49 4.54 18.98
CA ASP A 17 46.53 5.32 19.77
C ASP A 17 46.07 6.68 19.24
N GLU A 18 45.06 6.61 18.37
CA GLU A 18 43.85 7.37 18.65
C GLU A 18 42.68 6.39 18.74
N PRO A 19 42.04 6.19 19.91
CA PRO A 19 40.76 5.50 19.94
C PRO A 19 39.78 6.38 19.18
N LYS A 20 39.45 5.98 17.96
CA LYS A 20 38.28 6.51 17.23
C LYS A 20 37.14 6.53 18.23
N LYS A 21 36.77 7.74 18.66
CA LYS A 21 35.66 8.04 19.55
C LYS A 21 34.55 7.07 19.20
N THR A 22 34.36 6.08 20.07
CA THR A 22 33.35 5.05 19.91
C THR A 22 32.10 5.80 19.53
N ALA A 23 31.63 5.57 18.30
CA ALA A 23 30.33 6.03 17.90
C ALA A 23 29.41 5.35 18.91
N GLU A 24 29.04 6.09 19.95
CA GLU A 24 28.01 5.67 20.88
C GLU A 24 26.91 5.17 19.99
N VAL A 25 26.56 3.89 20.13
CA VAL A 25 25.42 3.32 19.42
C VAL A 25 24.26 4.20 19.83
N VAL A 26 23.93 5.16 18.97
CA VAL A 26 22.85 6.11 19.20
C VAL A 26 21.63 5.23 19.25
N LYS A 27 21.16 4.96 20.47
CA LYS A 27 19.97 4.15 20.68
C LYS A 27 18.85 4.90 19.95
N PRO A 28 18.38 4.39 18.80
CA PRO A 28 17.49 5.17 17.92
C PRO A 28 16.18 5.53 18.63
N PHE A 29 15.87 4.78 19.68
CA PHE A 29 14.66 4.90 20.48
C PHE A 29 14.86 5.52 21.87
N ALA A 30 16.07 5.97 22.23
CA ALA A 30 16.31 6.61 23.53
C ALA A 30 15.50 7.89 23.74
N ASN A 31 15.06 8.53 22.65
CA ASN A 31 14.25 9.75 22.69
C ASN A 31 12.73 9.48 22.60
N LEU A 32 12.27 8.22 22.56
CA LEU A 32 10.83 7.92 22.49
C LEU A 32 10.06 8.41 23.72
N GLY A 33 10.68 8.45 24.90
CA GLY A 33 10.06 8.98 26.12
C GLY A 33 9.90 10.51 26.14
N LYS A 34 10.48 11.22 25.17
CA LYS A 34 10.36 12.69 25.04
C LYS A 34 9.13 13.10 24.23
N PHE A 35 8.47 12.15 23.56
CA PHE A 35 7.20 12.40 22.90
C PHE A 35 6.07 12.39 23.93
N LYS A 36 5.80 13.57 24.52
CA LYS A 36 4.58 13.79 25.28
C LYS A 36 3.48 14.23 24.34
N ALA A 37 2.27 13.67 24.52
CA ALA A 37 1.08 14.17 23.85
C ALA A 37 0.93 15.66 24.16
N LYS A 38 0.74 16.45 23.11
CA LYS A 38 0.58 17.89 23.22
C LYS A 38 -0.73 18.19 23.95
N ALA A 39 -0.71 19.06 24.94
CA ALA A 39 -1.92 19.44 25.67
C ALA A 39 -2.92 20.09 24.72
N GLU A 40 -4.21 19.86 24.96
CA GLU A 40 -5.31 20.41 24.18
C GLU A 40 -5.22 21.95 24.20
N GLY A 41 -4.81 22.55 23.07
CA GLY A 41 -4.66 23.99 22.91
C GLY A 41 -3.26 24.44 22.44
N GLU A 42 -2.21 23.66 22.64
CA GLU A 42 -0.93 23.96 21.99
C GLU A 42 -0.94 23.35 20.58
N GLN A 43 -1.50 24.02 19.59
CA GLN A 43 -1.23 23.66 18.20
C GLN A 43 0.23 24.06 17.87
N GLY A 44 0.93 23.26 17.04
CA GLY A 44 2.30 23.61 16.62
C GLY A 44 2.33 25.02 16.01
N ALA A 45 3.48 25.69 16.03
CA ALA A 45 3.68 27.06 15.55
C ALA A 45 3.25 27.36 14.10
N VAL A 46 2.61 26.40 13.42
CA VAL A 46 1.97 26.56 12.11
C VAL A 46 0.60 27.27 12.21
N ALA A 47 -0.04 27.28 13.39
CA ALA A 47 -1.36 27.90 13.57
C ALA A 47 -1.37 29.45 13.57
N GLY A 48 -0.19 30.09 13.48
CA GLY A 48 -0.05 31.55 13.56
C GLY A 48 0.64 32.20 12.37
N LEU A 49 1.05 31.43 11.34
CA LEU A 49 1.61 32.03 10.13
C LEU A 49 0.48 32.41 9.17
N PRO A 50 0.55 33.58 8.51
CA PRO A 50 -0.39 33.91 7.46
C PRO A 50 -0.28 32.85 6.36
N GLN A 51 -1.42 32.32 5.93
CA GLN A 51 -1.50 31.27 4.92
C GLN A 51 -0.72 31.65 3.65
N ASP A 52 -0.77 32.93 3.29
CA ASP A 52 -0.03 33.51 2.15
C ASP A 52 1.49 33.29 2.25
N ALA A 53 2.07 33.33 3.46
CA ALA A 53 3.51 33.09 3.63
C ALA A 53 3.88 31.60 3.48
N ILE A 54 2.95 30.71 3.82
CA ILE A 54 3.11 29.27 3.63
C ILE A 54 3.04 28.93 2.14
N ASP A 55 2.10 29.55 1.42
CA ASP A 55 1.90 29.33 -0.01
C ASP A 55 3.07 29.89 -0.83
N GLN A 56 3.56 31.10 -0.51
CA GLN A 56 4.75 31.68 -1.14
C GLN A 56 6.01 30.82 -0.91
N LEU A 57 6.18 30.29 0.30
CA LEU A 57 7.31 29.41 0.61
C LEU A 57 7.19 28.07 -0.14
N ALA A 58 5.99 27.52 -0.27
CA ALA A 58 5.75 26.30 -1.03
C ALA A 58 6.09 26.49 -2.51
N GLU A 59 5.64 27.58 -3.11
CA GLU A 59 5.95 27.94 -4.51
C GLU A 59 7.46 28.17 -4.71
N ALA A 60 8.11 28.93 -3.83
CA ALA A 60 9.54 29.18 -3.90
C ALA A 60 10.41 27.90 -3.82
N ASN A 61 9.90 26.86 -3.15
CA ASN A 61 10.55 25.56 -3.05
C ASN A 61 10.02 24.52 -4.05
N GLY A 62 9.17 24.92 -5.00
CA GLY A 62 8.64 24.03 -6.04
C GLY A 62 7.59 23.01 -5.57
N PHE A 63 7.02 23.20 -4.37
CA PHE A 63 5.90 22.39 -3.89
C PHE A 63 4.58 22.90 -4.47
N HIS A 64 4.20 22.34 -5.62
CA HIS A 64 2.93 22.64 -6.25
C HIS A 64 1.79 21.96 -5.46
N SER A 65 0.83 22.74 -4.96
CA SER A 65 -0.35 22.17 -4.29
C SER A 65 -1.10 21.24 -5.24
N ARG A 66 -1.35 20.01 -4.78
CA ARG A 66 -2.15 19.00 -5.50
C ARG A 66 -3.62 19.02 -5.08
N GLU A 67 -4.02 20.00 -4.27
CA GLU A 67 -5.39 20.08 -3.81
C GLU A 67 -6.32 20.40 -4.99
N ALA A 68 -7.32 19.56 -5.19
CA ALA A 68 -8.39 19.85 -6.13
C ALA A 68 -9.12 21.09 -5.61
N ARG A 69 -9.16 22.16 -6.43
CA ARG A 69 -9.96 23.36 -6.15
C ARG A 69 -11.37 22.91 -5.73
N PRO A 70 -11.87 23.32 -4.55
CA PRO A 70 -13.19 22.90 -4.10
C PRO A 70 -14.21 23.36 -5.13
N ALA A 71 -14.82 22.40 -5.81
CA ALA A 71 -15.91 22.67 -6.74
C ALA A 71 -17.06 23.29 -5.93
N ALA A 72 -17.62 24.40 -6.42
CA ALA A 72 -18.82 24.99 -5.88
C ALA A 72 -19.91 23.91 -5.68
N PRO A 73 -20.80 24.04 -4.67
CA PRO A 73 -21.80 23.02 -4.38
C PRO A 73 -22.78 22.90 -5.54
N ALA A 74 -22.48 21.99 -6.47
CA ALA A 74 -23.37 21.60 -7.53
C ALA A 74 -24.50 20.80 -6.90
N GLU A 75 -25.72 21.32 -7.03
CA GLU A 75 -26.97 20.67 -6.66
C GLU A 75 -26.91 19.18 -6.98
N ALA A 76 -27.24 18.37 -5.96
CA ALA A 76 -27.13 16.92 -5.97
C ALA A 76 -28.04 16.29 -7.03
N LYS A 77 -27.60 16.28 -8.29
CA LYS A 77 -28.13 15.38 -9.30
C LYS A 77 -27.77 13.97 -8.85
N PRO A 78 -28.71 13.01 -8.82
CA PRO A 78 -28.41 11.65 -8.47
C PRO A 78 -27.33 11.17 -9.42
N VAL A 79 -26.13 10.91 -8.87
CA VAL A 79 -25.00 10.37 -9.60
C VAL A 79 -25.45 9.01 -10.11
N LYS A 80 -25.96 8.97 -11.34
CA LYS A 80 -26.21 7.73 -12.07
C LYS A 80 -24.84 7.08 -12.20
N LYS A 81 -24.54 6.17 -11.27
CA LYS A 81 -23.31 5.37 -11.25
C LYS A 81 -23.13 4.86 -12.67
N ARG A 82 -22.11 5.40 -13.36
CA ARG A 82 -21.75 5.03 -14.72
C ARG A 82 -21.66 3.51 -14.75
N ARG A 83 -22.64 2.84 -15.36
CA ARG A 83 -22.56 1.41 -15.63
C ARG A 83 -21.41 1.25 -16.60
N ARG A 84 -20.29 0.68 -16.12
CA ARG A 84 -19.13 0.40 -16.94
C ARG A 84 -19.60 -0.48 -18.10
N PHE A 85 -19.43 -0.02 -19.33
CA PHE A 85 -19.72 -0.81 -20.53
C PHE A 85 -18.92 -2.12 -20.44
N GLY A 86 -19.61 -3.26 -20.53
CA GLY A 86 -19.02 -4.60 -20.38
C GLY A 86 -19.10 -5.22 -18.98
N ALA A 87 -19.71 -4.56 -18.00
CA ALA A 87 -19.90 -5.16 -16.68
C ALA A 87 -20.97 -6.26 -16.75
N ALA A 88 -20.52 -7.52 -16.79
CA ALA A 88 -21.31 -8.67 -16.36
C ALA A 88 -22.04 -8.34 -15.05
N LYS A 89 -23.19 -8.99 -14.81
CA LYS A 89 -23.99 -8.81 -13.57
C LYS A 89 -23.05 -8.75 -12.36
N PRO A 90 -23.29 -7.83 -11.40
CA PRO A 90 -22.42 -7.69 -10.24
C PRO A 90 -22.32 -9.03 -9.52
N ARG A 91 -21.11 -9.58 -9.44
CA ARG A 91 -20.84 -10.82 -8.71
C ARG A 91 -20.75 -10.48 -7.22
N ILE A 92 -21.50 -11.22 -6.40
CA ILE A 92 -21.49 -11.08 -4.94
C ILE A 92 -20.56 -12.16 -4.38
N GLN A 93 -19.76 -11.81 -3.38
CA GLN A 93 -18.92 -12.78 -2.69
C GLN A 93 -19.77 -13.59 -1.70
N LEU A 94 -19.72 -14.90 -1.82
CA LEU A 94 -20.39 -15.83 -0.93
C LEU A 94 -19.36 -16.39 0.05
N ASN A 95 -19.55 -16.17 1.35
CA ASN A 95 -18.65 -16.67 2.39
C ASN A 95 -19.20 -18.00 2.92
N ILE A 96 -18.85 -19.11 2.25
CA ILE A 96 -19.26 -20.47 2.66
C ILE A 96 -18.10 -21.11 3.40
N LYS A 97 -18.41 -21.77 4.52
CA LYS A 97 -17.51 -22.75 5.14
C LYS A 97 -17.85 -24.12 4.57
N ALA A 98 -16.84 -24.81 4.06
CA ALA A 98 -16.94 -26.19 3.58
C ALA A 98 -15.92 -27.06 4.32
N THR A 99 -16.15 -28.36 4.34
CA THR A 99 -15.14 -29.32 4.81
C THR A 99 -14.00 -29.43 3.79
N GLU A 100 -12.83 -29.91 4.23
CA GLU A 100 -11.67 -30.09 3.34
C GLU A 100 -11.98 -31.08 2.20
N GLU A 101 -12.69 -32.16 2.51
CA GLU A 101 -13.10 -33.16 1.51
C GLU A 101 -14.03 -32.57 0.44
N GLU A 102 -14.97 -31.72 0.82
CA GLU A 102 -15.88 -31.05 -0.12
C GLU A 102 -15.12 -30.05 -1.00
N ALA A 103 -14.19 -29.29 -0.40
CA ALA A 103 -13.37 -28.34 -1.14
C ALA A 103 -12.50 -29.06 -2.18
N GLU A 104 -11.81 -30.15 -1.80
CA GLU A 104 -11.02 -30.95 -2.74
C GLU A 104 -11.86 -31.53 -3.87
N ARG A 105 -13.03 -32.10 -3.56
CA ARG A 105 -13.94 -32.63 -4.58
C ARG A 105 -14.40 -31.54 -5.52
N PHE A 106 -14.66 -30.34 -5.00
CA PHE A 106 -15.09 -29.20 -5.80
C PHE A 106 -13.98 -28.74 -6.76
N TYR A 107 -12.73 -28.64 -6.30
CA TYR A 107 -11.59 -28.28 -7.15
C TYR A 107 -11.29 -29.35 -8.20
N LYS A 108 -11.24 -30.63 -7.82
CA LYS A 108 -11.05 -31.74 -8.77
C LYS A 108 -12.11 -31.73 -9.86
N MET A 109 -13.37 -31.52 -9.50
CA MET A 109 -14.45 -31.44 -10.47
C MET A 109 -14.35 -30.23 -11.41
N ALA A 110 -13.78 -29.11 -10.95
CA ALA A 110 -13.50 -27.96 -11.80
C ALA A 110 -12.38 -28.26 -12.81
N GLU A 111 -11.31 -28.92 -12.36
CA GLU A 111 -10.19 -29.34 -13.19
C GLU A 111 -10.61 -30.34 -14.27
N ASP A 112 -11.33 -31.40 -13.87
CA ASP A 112 -11.81 -32.46 -14.76
C ASP A 112 -12.72 -31.89 -15.88
N ARG A 113 -13.47 -30.84 -15.58
CA ARG A 113 -14.39 -30.18 -16.52
C ARG A 113 -13.75 -29.02 -17.28
N GLY A 114 -12.48 -28.70 -17.00
CA GLY A 114 -11.78 -27.58 -17.61
C GLY A 114 -12.37 -26.20 -17.28
N ILE A 115 -13.07 -26.08 -16.15
CA ILE A 115 -13.74 -24.85 -15.75
C ILE A 115 -12.73 -23.94 -15.05
N ARG A 116 -12.44 -22.80 -15.67
CA ARG A 116 -11.47 -21.82 -15.13
C ARG A 116 -12.02 -20.96 -13.98
N MET A 117 -13.34 -20.81 -13.91
CA MET A 117 -14.02 -19.94 -12.96
C MET A 117 -14.89 -20.79 -12.04
N LEU A 118 -14.56 -20.84 -10.74
CA LEU A 118 -15.32 -21.62 -9.75
C LEU A 118 -16.79 -21.19 -9.65
N SER A 119 -17.09 -19.92 -9.95
CA SER A 119 -18.45 -19.42 -10.03
C SER A 119 -19.30 -20.16 -11.06
N ASP A 120 -18.68 -20.59 -12.15
CA ASP A 120 -19.39 -21.19 -13.28
C ASP A 120 -19.71 -22.66 -12.96
N LEU A 121 -18.81 -23.35 -12.25
CA LEU A 121 -19.11 -24.68 -11.68
C LEU A 121 -20.26 -24.59 -10.67
N LEU A 122 -20.28 -23.56 -9.83
CA LEU A 122 -21.37 -23.33 -8.89
C LEU A 122 -22.72 -23.11 -9.61
N SER A 123 -22.73 -22.34 -10.70
CA SER A 123 -23.94 -22.16 -11.52
C SER A 123 -24.46 -23.49 -12.08
N ILE A 124 -23.58 -24.31 -12.66
CA ILE A 124 -23.95 -25.64 -13.18
C ILE A 124 -24.49 -26.55 -12.07
N ALA A 125 -23.88 -26.48 -10.88
CA ALA A 125 -24.34 -27.27 -9.73
C ALA A 125 -25.74 -26.84 -9.27
N LEU A 126 -26.04 -25.54 -9.28
CA LEU A 126 -27.36 -25.01 -8.93
C LEU A 126 -28.41 -25.41 -9.98
N ASP A 127 -28.12 -25.23 -11.27
CA ASP A 127 -29.03 -25.62 -12.36
C ASP A 127 -29.37 -27.12 -12.27
N ALA A 128 -28.36 -27.97 -12.07
CA ALA A 128 -28.55 -29.41 -11.92
C ALA A 128 -29.35 -29.79 -10.66
N LEU A 129 -29.26 -29.00 -9.58
CA LEU A 129 -30.05 -29.21 -8.37
C LEU A 129 -31.52 -28.82 -8.59
N GLU A 130 -31.78 -27.67 -9.23
CA GLU A 130 -33.12 -27.22 -9.58
C GLU A 130 -33.84 -28.19 -10.55
N GLU A 131 -33.11 -28.76 -11.51
CA GLU A 131 -33.63 -29.81 -12.40
C GLU A 131 -34.02 -31.08 -11.64
N ARG A 132 -33.27 -31.44 -10.59
CA ARG A 132 -33.57 -32.63 -9.77
C ARG A 132 -34.79 -32.38 -8.89
N ASP A 133 -34.88 -31.20 -8.28
CA ASP A 133 -35.98 -30.85 -7.40
C ASP A 133 -37.29 -30.64 -8.16
N SER A 134 -37.23 -30.09 -9.38
CA SER A 134 -38.42 -29.96 -10.25
C SER A 134 -38.95 -31.30 -10.76
N LYS A 135 -38.08 -32.28 -11.02
CA LYS A 135 -38.49 -33.66 -11.39
C LYS A 135 -39.06 -34.47 -10.22
N LYS A 136 -38.82 -34.04 -8.99
CA LYS A 136 -39.23 -34.75 -7.77
C LYS A 136 -40.58 -34.24 -7.21
N LYS A 137 -41.05 -33.10 -7.71
CA LYS A 137 -42.40 -32.55 -7.48
C LYS A 137 -43.38 -33.13 -8.49
#